data_AF-A0AAJ3YZB7-F1
#
_entry.id   AF-A0AAJ3YZB7-F1
#
_cell.length_a   1.000
_cell.length_b   1.000
_cell.length_c   1.000
_cell.angle_alpha   90.00
_cell.angle_beta   90.00
_cell.angle_gamma   90.00
#
_symmetry.space_group_name_H-M   'P 1'
#
loop_
_entity.id
_entity.type
_entity.pdbx_description
1 polymer ?
#
loop_
_entity_poly.entity_id
_entity_poly.type
_entity_poly.pdbx_seq_one_letter_code
_entity_poly.pdbx_strand_id
1 'polypeptide(L)'
;MTAKRKVILVTDGDIYAAKSIEYAAKQIGGRSISQSMGNPSVKTGPELVSMILETPHDPVFVMFDDSGLQGEGPGETAMKYVAAHPDIEVLGVIAVASKTHYAEWTKVDVSIDAEGELTEFGVDKYGVREFDVKRMSGDTVYCLDQLDVPIVVGIGDIGKMGRKDDVKKGSPITMKAVELILERSGYDECTGKREDKSIP
;
A
#
# COMPACT_ATOMS: atom_id res chain seq x y z
N MET A 1 -6.78 -16.05 22.05
CA MET A 1 -6.11 -15.83 20.75
C MET A 1 -5.46 -14.46 20.84
N THR A 2 -4.16 -14.38 20.58
CA THR A 2 -3.45 -13.10 20.43
C THR A 2 -4.09 -12.35 19.25
N ALA A 3 -4.32 -11.05 19.41
CA ALA A 3 -4.83 -10.23 18.32
C ALA A 3 -3.81 -10.27 17.16
N LYS A 4 -4.29 -10.51 15.94
CA LYS A 4 -3.44 -10.47 14.74
C LYS A 4 -2.93 -9.06 14.53
N ARG A 5 -1.73 -8.93 13.94
CA ARG A 5 -1.19 -7.64 13.53
C ARG A 5 -1.85 -7.16 12.26
N LYS A 6 -2.32 -5.92 12.29
CA LYS A 6 -3.01 -5.32 11.15
C LYS A 6 -2.01 -4.64 10.24
N VAL A 7 -1.94 -5.07 8.98
CA VAL A 7 -0.87 -4.68 8.05
C VAL A 7 -1.46 -4.06 6.78
N ILE A 8 -0.82 -3.00 6.29
CA ILE A 8 -1.05 -2.44 4.96
C ILE A 8 0.20 -2.72 4.12
N LEU A 9 0.01 -3.37 2.98
CA LEU A 9 1.08 -3.70 2.04
C LEU A 9 1.22 -2.56 1.01
N VAL A 10 2.45 -2.23 0.62
CA VAL A 10 2.75 -1.17 -0.35
C VAL A 10 3.69 -1.71 -1.41
N THR A 11 3.34 -1.58 -2.69
CA THR A 11 4.12 -2.13 -3.82
C THR A 11 5.13 -1.11 -4.39
N ASP A 12 5.84 -0.42 -3.51
CA ASP A 12 6.96 0.46 -3.85
C ASP A 12 7.85 0.58 -2.60
N GLY A 13 9.16 0.51 -2.78
CA GLY A 13 10.14 0.52 -1.70
C GLY A 13 11.21 1.60 -1.87
N ASP A 14 11.05 2.52 -2.82
CA ASP A 14 12.01 3.58 -3.04
C ASP A 14 12.04 4.64 -1.91
N ILE A 15 13.00 5.56 -1.97
CA ILE A 15 13.20 6.58 -0.94
C ILE A 15 12.04 7.60 -0.83
N TYR A 16 11.29 7.82 -1.91
CA TYR A 16 10.13 8.73 -1.93
C TYR A 16 8.89 8.02 -1.36
N ALA A 17 8.71 6.74 -1.69
CA ALA A 17 7.72 5.87 -1.09
C ALA A 17 7.93 5.78 0.42
N ALA A 18 9.14 5.43 0.86
CA ALA A 18 9.49 5.33 2.28
C ALA A 18 9.15 6.60 3.07
N LYS A 19 9.49 7.78 2.56
CA LYS A 19 9.18 9.05 3.22
C LYS A 19 7.66 9.31 3.35
N SER A 20 6.91 9.02 2.29
CA SER A 20 5.48 9.27 2.24
C SER A 20 4.72 8.28 3.13
N ILE A 21 5.12 7.01 3.13
CA ILE A 21 4.55 5.96 3.99
C ILE A 21 4.90 6.19 5.46
N GLU A 22 6.14 6.56 5.79
CA GLU A 22 6.49 6.94 7.16
C GLU A 22 5.69 8.14 7.66
N TYR A 23 5.49 9.14 6.80
CA TYR A 23 4.63 10.28 7.10
C TYR A 23 3.18 9.83 7.35
N ALA A 24 2.61 9.03 6.45
CA ALA A 24 1.23 8.57 6.54
C ALA A 24 0.98 7.71 7.79
N ALA A 25 1.87 6.75 8.05
CA ALA A 25 1.83 5.93 9.26
C ALA A 25 1.82 6.80 10.53
N LYS A 26 2.65 7.86 10.57
CA LYS A 26 2.68 8.79 11.69
C LYS A 26 1.38 9.58 11.85
N GLN A 27 0.76 10.03 10.75
CA GLN A 27 -0.49 10.80 10.82
C GLN A 27 -1.66 9.99 11.39
N ILE A 28 -1.73 8.71 11.05
CA ILE A 28 -2.82 7.82 11.48
C ILE A 28 -2.51 7.09 12.80
N GLY A 29 -1.33 7.30 13.39
CA GLY A 29 -0.90 6.66 14.63
C GLY A 29 -0.39 5.21 14.47
N GLY A 30 -0.14 4.77 13.24
CA GLY A 30 0.42 3.47 12.92
C GLY A 30 1.95 3.45 12.91
N ARG A 31 2.52 2.39 12.35
CA ARG A 31 3.97 2.17 12.26
C ARG A 31 4.40 1.82 10.85
N SER A 32 5.49 2.40 10.36
CA SER A 32 6.17 1.90 9.16
C SER A 32 7.37 1.05 9.56
N ILE A 33 7.54 -0.12 8.93
CA ILE A 33 8.80 -0.86 8.99
C ILE A 33 9.77 -0.17 8.03
N SER A 34 10.49 0.85 8.49
CA SER A 34 11.42 1.60 7.63
C SER A 34 12.49 0.71 7.00
N GLN A 35 12.85 -0.40 7.66
CA GLN A 35 13.77 -1.41 7.13
C GLN A 35 13.21 -2.26 5.97
N SER A 36 11.91 -2.14 5.67
CA SER A 36 11.29 -2.78 4.50
C SER A 36 11.53 -2.00 3.19
N MET A 37 12.07 -0.77 3.26
CA MET A 37 12.46 -0.04 2.06
C MET A 37 13.55 -0.80 1.28
N GLY A 38 13.56 -0.64 -0.03
CA GLY A 38 14.49 -1.27 -0.94
C GLY A 38 13.93 -1.26 -2.37
N ASN A 39 14.80 -1.08 -3.36
CA ASN A 39 14.45 -1.17 -4.78
C ASN A 39 15.67 -1.85 -5.46
N PRO A 40 15.74 -3.20 -5.45
CA PRO A 40 14.68 -4.14 -5.05
C PRO A 40 14.66 -4.42 -3.55
N SER A 41 13.62 -5.11 -3.09
CA SER A 41 13.48 -5.55 -1.71
C SER A 41 14.59 -6.51 -1.30
N VAL A 42 15.19 -6.24 -0.13
CA VAL A 42 16.29 -7.04 0.41
C VAL A 42 15.89 -7.90 1.60
N LYS A 43 14.75 -7.59 2.22
CA LYS A 43 14.25 -8.31 3.39
C LYS A 43 13.38 -9.49 2.98
N THR A 44 13.64 -10.63 3.61
CA THR A 44 12.85 -11.84 3.39
C THR A 44 11.50 -11.76 4.13
N GLY A 45 10.51 -12.53 3.67
CA GLY A 45 9.23 -12.66 4.37
C GLY A 45 9.36 -12.97 5.86
N PRO A 46 10.16 -13.97 6.30
CA PRO A 46 10.37 -14.25 7.72
C PRO A 46 10.97 -13.09 8.53
N GLU A 47 11.94 -12.36 7.97
CA GLU A 47 12.49 -11.17 8.63
C GLU A 47 11.42 -10.09 8.82
N LEU A 48 10.61 -9.83 7.78
CA LEU A 48 9.53 -8.85 7.83
C LEU A 48 8.46 -9.25 8.84
N VAL A 49 8.06 -10.53 8.89
CA VAL A 49 7.12 -11.04 9.88
C VAL A 49 7.65 -10.80 11.30
N SER A 50 8.92 -11.12 11.58
CA SER A 50 9.52 -10.86 12.89
C SER A 50 9.41 -9.37 13.27
N MET A 51 9.75 -8.48 12.34
CA MET A 51 9.67 -7.02 12.56
C MET A 51 8.24 -6.55 12.79
N ILE A 52 7.27 -7.05 12.01
CA ILE A 52 5.84 -6.71 12.13
C ILE A 52 5.32 -7.08 13.52
N LEU A 53 5.60 -8.31 13.98
CA LEU A 53 5.10 -8.82 15.26
C LEU A 53 5.66 -8.06 16.47
N GLU A 54 6.88 -7.52 16.35
CA GLU A 54 7.57 -6.70 17.36
C GLU A 54 7.08 -5.25 17.45
N THR A 55 6.30 -4.75 16.47
CA THR A 55 5.87 -3.35 16.46
C THR A 55 4.92 -3.02 17.62
N PRO A 56 4.96 -1.82 18.23
CA PRO A 56 4.06 -1.50 19.34
C PRO A 56 2.65 -1.08 18.91
N HIS A 57 2.46 -0.71 17.64
CA HIS A 57 1.25 -0.06 17.15
C HIS A 57 0.83 -0.57 15.79
N ASP A 58 -0.48 -0.64 15.59
CA ASP A 58 -1.13 -0.99 14.35
C ASP A 58 -1.84 0.26 13.77
N PRO A 59 -2.08 0.35 12.45
CA PRO A 59 -1.62 -0.59 11.43
C PRO A 59 -0.12 -0.46 11.15
N VAL A 60 0.46 -1.56 10.67
CA VAL A 60 1.87 -1.64 10.27
C VAL A 60 1.97 -1.56 8.74
N PHE A 61 2.78 -0.63 8.23
CA PHE A 61 3.06 -0.49 6.81
C PHE A 61 4.34 -1.24 6.45
N VAL A 62 4.28 -2.00 5.35
CA VAL A 62 5.40 -2.78 4.84
C VAL A 62 5.52 -2.56 3.33
N MET A 63 6.71 -2.21 2.90
CA MET A 63 7.05 -1.92 1.51
C MET A 63 7.66 -3.13 0.82
N PHE A 64 7.32 -3.31 -0.45
CA PHE A 64 7.81 -4.37 -1.33
C PHE A 64 8.04 -3.78 -2.73
N ASP A 65 9.11 -4.21 -3.38
CA ASP A 65 9.58 -3.66 -4.66
C ASP A 65 10.47 -4.69 -5.36
N ASP A 66 10.23 -4.90 -6.64
CA ASP A 66 10.97 -5.81 -7.51
C ASP A 66 11.85 -5.11 -8.56
N SER A 67 11.83 -3.79 -8.65
CA SER A 67 12.71 -3.00 -9.53
C SER A 67 12.70 -3.41 -11.01
N GLY A 68 11.55 -3.81 -11.54
CA GLY A 68 11.42 -4.28 -12.91
C GLY A 68 12.07 -5.64 -13.20
N LEU A 69 12.34 -6.45 -12.16
CA LEU A 69 12.68 -7.85 -12.35
C LEU A 69 11.52 -8.56 -13.07
N GLN A 70 11.86 -9.40 -14.05
CA GLN A 70 10.85 -10.09 -14.84
C GLN A 70 10.25 -11.27 -14.06
N GLY A 71 8.92 -11.29 -13.93
CA GLY A 71 8.22 -12.31 -13.15
C GLY A 71 8.35 -12.07 -11.64
N GLU A 72 7.99 -13.09 -10.84
CA GLU A 72 7.99 -12.95 -9.38
C GLU A 72 9.40 -12.67 -8.83
N GLY A 73 9.57 -11.48 -8.27
CA GLY A 73 10.82 -11.05 -7.64
C GLY A 73 10.83 -11.22 -6.11
N PRO A 74 11.90 -10.77 -5.46
CA PRO A 74 12.07 -10.87 -4.01
C PRO A 74 10.98 -10.12 -3.21
N GLY A 75 10.51 -8.98 -3.71
CA GLY A 75 9.42 -8.18 -3.16
C GLY A 75 8.10 -8.94 -3.18
N GLU A 76 7.67 -9.42 -4.35
CA GLU A 76 6.44 -10.24 -4.45
C GLU A 76 6.51 -11.54 -3.63
N THR A 77 7.67 -12.21 -3.63
CA THR A 77 7.89 -13.41 -2.80
C THR A 77 7.71 -13.12 -1.31
N ALA A 78 8.32 -12.03 -0.82
CA ALA A 78 8.21 -11.62 0.57
C ALA A 78 6.79 -11.15 0.92
N MET A 79 6.13 -10.45 0.01
CA MET A 79 4.76 -9.97 0.16
C MET A 79 3.78 -11.12 0.35
N LYS A 80 3.86 -12.15 -0.50
CA LYS A 80 3.04 -13.36 -0.39
C LYS A 80 3.25 -14.08 0.94
N TYR A 81 4.49 -14.17 1.40
CA TYR A 81 4.81 -14.77 2.69
C TYR A 81 4.16 -14.00 3.86
N VAL A 82 4.27 -12.68 3.86
CA VAL A 82 3.67 -11.80 4.88
C VAL A 82 2.15 -11.91 4.85
N ALA A 83 1.54 -11.84 3.67
CA ALA A 83 0.08 -11.88 3.51
C ALA A 83 -0.55 -13.21 3.95
N ALA A 84 0.16 -14.33 3.80
CA ALA A 84 -0.32 -15.65 4.20
C ALA A 84 -0.06 -15.99 5.68
N HIS A 85 0.62 -15.13 6.44
CA HIS A 85 1.03 -15.45 7.81
C HIS A 85 -0.18 -15.48 8.77
N PRO A 86 -0.37 -16.53 9.59
CA PRO A 86 -1.58 -16.70 10.40
C PRO A 86 -1.79 -15.61 11.45
N ASP A 87 -0.72 -15.00 11.96
CA ASP A 87 -0.76 -13.93 12.96
C ASP A 87 -0.84 -12.51 12.34
N ILE A 88 -0.96 -12.42 11.02
CA ILE A 88 -1.10 -11.15 10.30
C ILE A 88 -2.49 -11.09 9.68
N GLU A 89 -3.08 -9.90 9.75
CA GLU A 89 -4.32 -9.53 9.10
C GLU A 89 -4.00 -8.39 8.12
N VAL A 90 -4.09 -8.66 6.83
CA VAL A 90 -3.88 -7.64 5.80
C VAL A 90 -5.16 -6.81 5.67
N LEU A 91 -5.08 -5.51 5.96
CA LEU A 91 -6.19 -4.58 5.83
C LEU A 91 -6.45 -4.20 4.37
N GLY A 92 -5.40 -4.13 3.56
CA GLY A 92 -5.47 -3.80 2.16
C GLY A 92 -4.09 -3.54 1.58
N VAL A 93 -4.08 -3.23 0.28
CA VAL A 93 -2.86 -3.00 -0.49
C VAL A 93 -2.91 -1.65 -1.19
N ILE A 94 -1.82 -0.89 -1.06
CA ILE A 94 -1.53 0.26 -1.92
C ILE A 94 -0.70 -0.26 -3.08
N ALA A 95 -1.36 -0.45 -4.22
CA ALA A 95 -0.73 -0.85 -5.46
C ALA A 95 -0.24 0.40 -6.20
N VAL A 96 1.01 0.40 -6.63
CA VAL A 96 1.70 1.56 -7.20
C VAL A 96 1.98 1.32 -8.68
N ALA A 97 1.51 2.24 -9.51
CA ALA A 97 1.76 2.19 -10.93
C ALA A 97 3.24 2.52 -11.23
N SER A 98 3.89 1.66 -12.00
CA SER A 98 5.27 1.85 -12.43
C SER A 98 5.43 1.63 -13.93
N LYS A 99 6.61 1.98 -14.47
CA LYS A 99 6.91 1.69 -15.87
C LYS A 99 7.32 0.24 -15.96
N THR A 100 6.42 -0.61 -16.43
CA THR A 100 6.75 -1.98 -16.74
C THR A 100 7.40 -2.04 -18.12
N HIS A 101 8.35 -2.96 -18.31
CA HIS A 101 8.83 -3.34 -19.64
C HIS A 101 7.97 -4.45 -20.27
N TYR A 102 7.01 -5.00 -19.51
CA TYR A 102 6.29 -6.23 -19.79
C TYR A 102 4.78 -6.12 -19.50
N ALA A 103 4.06 -7.22 -19.70
CA ALA A 103 2.62 -7.33 -19.46
C ALA A 103 2.26 -7.59 -17.98
N GLU A 104 3.02 -7.06 -17.02
CA GLU A 104 2.70 -7.17 -15.59
C GLU A 104 1.61 -6.16 -15.23
N TRP A 105 0.48 -6.67 -14.77
CA TRP A 105 -0.66 -5.89 -14.33
C TRP A 105 -1.40 -6.67 -13.26
N THR A 106 -2.25 -5.97 -12.51
CA THR A 106 -3.19 -6.58 -11.58
C THR A 106 -4.54 -5.90 -11.62
N LYS A 107 -5.54 -6.59 -11.06
CA LYS A 107 -6.82 -5.98 -10.80
C LYS A 107 -6.77 -5.08 -9.56
N VAL A 108 -7.32 -3.89 -9.69
CA VAL A 108 -7.53 -2.97 -8.57
C VAL A 108 -9.02 -2.78 -8.32
N ASP A 109 -9.43 -2.56 -7.07
CA ASP A 109 -10.83 -2.31 -6.75
C ASP A 109 -11.24 -0.88 -7.10
N VAL A 110 -10.29 0.04 -6.89
CA VAL A 110 -10.42 1.48 -7.09
C VAL A 110 -9.04 2.10 -7.24
N SER A 111 -8.94 3.18 -8.00
CA SER A 111 -7.74 3.99 -8.08
C SER A 111 -7.98 5.43 -7.65
N ILE A 112 -6.91 6.11 -7.24
CA ILE A 112 -6.90 7.54 -6.94
C ILE A 112 -5.95 8.22 -7.94
N ASP A 113 -6.47 9.16 -8.70
CA ASP A 113 -5.68 9.92 -9.66
C ASP A 113 -4.84 11.02 -8.98
N ALA A 114 -3.99 11.70 -9.76
CA ALA A 114 -3.08 12.72 -9.25
C ALA A 114 -3.79 13.98 -8.70
N GLU A 115 -5.08 14.18 -9.00
CA GLU A 115 -5.91 15.23 -8.40
C GLU A 115 -6.61 14.77 -7.12
N GLY A 116 -6.47 13.49 -6.76
CA GLY A 116 -7.12 12.89 -5.62
C GLY A 116 -8.53 12.37 -5.94
N GLU A 117 -8.95 12.30 -7.20
CA GLU A 117 -10.27 11.80 -7.55
C GLU A 117 -10.30 10.27 -7.59
N LEU A 118 -11.39 9.69 -7.09
CA LEU A 118 -11.60 8.24 -7.15
C LEU A 118 -12.05 7.83 -8.54
N THR A 119 -11.49 6.74 -9.04
CA THR A 119 -11.83 6.23 -10.37
C THR A 119 -11.83 4.71 -10.40
N GLU A 120 -12.69 4.13 -11.25
CA GLU A 120 -12.73 2.69 -11.51
C GLU A 120 -11.69 2.25 -12.54
N PHE A 121 -11.06 3.19 -13.22
CA PHE A 121 -10.02 2.93 -14.22
C PHE A 121 -8.65 2.81 -13.56
N GLY A 122 -7.70 2.16 -14.23
CA GLY A 122 -6.29 2.24 -13.83
C GLY A 122 -5.75 3.67 -13.85
N VAL A 123 -4.62 3.86 -13.19
CA VAL A 123 -3.81 5.09 -13.30
C VAL A 123 -2.39 4.73 -13.69
N ASP A 124 -1.73 5.60 -14.44
CA ASP A 124 -0.32 5.47 -14.75
C ASP A 124 0.57 5.97 -13.60
N LYS A 125 1.90 5.85 -13.76
CA LYS A 125 2.86 6.32 -12.75
C LYS A 125 2.79 7.82 -12.45
N TYR A 126 2.17 8.63 -13.31
CA TYR A 126 1.98 10.06 -13.09
C TYR A 126 0.65 10.37 -12.40
N GLY A 127 -0.15 9.33 -12.11
CA GLY A 127 -1.50 9.42 -11.58
C GLY A 127 -2.50 9.90 -12.64
N VAL A 128 -2.23 9.68 -13.92
CA VAL A 128 -3.16 9.97 -15.01
C VAL A 128 -4.00 8.73 -15.27
N ARG A 129 -5.32 8.92 -15.36
CA ARG A 129 -6.28 7.85 -15.61
C ARG A 129 -6.03 7.19 -16.97
N GLU A 130 -6.00 5.86 -16.96
CA GLU A 130 -5.91 5.01 -18.16
C GLU A 130 -7.32 4.64 -18.70
N PHE A 131 -7.36 3.87 -19.79
CA PHE A 131 -8.62 3.43 -20.40
C PHE A 131 -9.13 2.09 -19.87
N ASP A 132 -8.24 1.27 -19.32
CA ASP A 132 -8.59 -0.05 -18.82
C ASP A 132 -9.31 0.06 -17.46
N VAL A 133 -10.46 -0.60 -17.36
CA VAL A 133 -11.26 -0.64 -16.13
C VAL A 133 -10.63 -1.62 -15.14
N LYS A 134 -10.45 -1.17 -13.91
CA LYS A 134 -9.97 -1.95 -12.75
C LYS A 134 -8.64 -2.66 -12.98
N ARG A 135 -7.80 -2.15 -13.87
CA ARG A 135 -6.53 -2.77 -14.23
C ARG A 135 -5.43 -1.74 -14.14
N MET A 136 -4.33 -2.11 -13.50
CA MET A 136 -3.19 -1.24 -13.33
C MET A 136 -1.89 -2.00 -13.59
N SER A 137 -0.96 -1.34 -14.27
CA SER A 137 0.35 -1.90 -14.60
C SER A 137 1.38 -1.51 -13.53
N GLY A 138 2.22 -2.47 -13.15
CA GLY A 138 3.29 -2.28 -12.18
C GLY A 138 4.22 -3.48 -12.16
N ASP A 139 5.45 -3.28 -11.74
CA ASP A 139 6.50 -4.30 -11.67
C ASP A 139 6.46 -5.14 -10.39
N THR A 140 5.72 -4.70 -9.37
CA THR A 140 5.59 -5.42 -8.08
C THR A 140 4.11 -5.68 -7.74
N VAL A 141 3.24 -5.75 -8.75
CA VAL A 141 1.78 -5.89 -8.54
C VAL A 141 1.23 -7.23 -9.04
N TYR A 142 2.01 -8.02 -9.77
CA TYR A 142 1.55 -9.20 -10.47
C TYR A 142 1.00 -10.28 -9.53
N CYS A 143 1.56 -10.39 -8.32
CA CYS A 143 1.08 -11.35 -7.33
C CYS A 143 -0.21 -10.95 -6.61
N LEU A 144 -0.72 -9.71 -6.77
CA LEU A 144 -1.82 -9.20 -5.96
C LEU A 144 -3.15 -9.93 -6.20
N ASP A 145 -3.42 -10.40 -7.42
CA ASP A 145 -4.61 -11.20 -7.73
C ASP A 145 -4.62 -12.59 -7.05
N GLN A 146 -3.49 -13.01 -6.46
CA GLN A 146 -3.37 -14.26 -5.70
C GLN A 146 -3.60 -14.05 -4.19
N LEU A 147 -3.68 -12.80 -3.74
CA LEU A 147 -3.86 -12.46 -2.34
C LEU A 147 -5.34 -12.29 -2.01
N ASP A 148 -5.79 -12.94 -0.93
CA ASP A 148 -7.13 -12.73 -0.38
C ASP A 148 -7.09 -11.50 0.55
N VAL A 149 -7.27 -10.31 -0.03
CA VAL A 149 -7.21 -9.01 0.68
C VAL A 149 -8.51 -8.24 0.54
N PRO A 150 -8.92 -7.43 1.55
CA PRO A 150 -10.22 -6.75 1.53
C PRO A 150 -10.36 -5.69 0.43
N ILE A 151 -9.26 -5.02 0.08
CA ILE A 151 -9.23 -3.95 -0.92
C ILE A 151 -7.82 -3.74 -1.49
N VAL A 152 -7.75 -3.53 -2.81
CA VAL A 152 -6.55 -3.07 -3.52
C VAL A 152 -6.81 -1.66 -4.08
N VAL A 153 -6.07 -0.68 -3.58
CA VAL A 153 -6.16 0.73 -4.02
C VAL A 153 -4.97 1.05 -4.92
N GLY A 154 -5.24 1.39 -6.18
CA GLY A 154 -4.21 1.78 -7.15
C GLY A 154 -3.88 3.27 -7.12
N ILE A 155 -2.60 3.63 -7.09
CA ILE A 155 -2.14 5.02 -7.17
C ILE A 155 -0.92 5.15 -8.10
N GLY A 156 -0.61 6.38 -8.50
CA GLY A 156 0.64 6.69 -9.19
C GLY A 156 1.88 6.61 -8.30
N ASP A 157 3.03 7.02 -8.82
CA ASP A 157 4.34 6.95 -8.17
C ASP A 157 4.39 7.77 -6.86
N ILE A 158 4.52 7.07 -5.72
CA ILE A 158 4.34 7.61 -4.37
C ILE A 158 5.32 8.76 -4.11
N GLY A 159 4.82 9.86 -3.54
CA GLY A 159 5.67 11.00 -3.21
C GLY A 159 6.10 11.83 -4.43
N LYS A 160 5.77 11.39 -5.65
CA LYS A 160 6.17 12.04 -6.91
C LYS A 160 4.97 12.66 -7.61
N MET A 161 4.20 11.93 -8.42
CA MET A 161 3.03 12.39 -9.20
C MET A 161 3.04 13.89 -9.60
N GLY A 162 4.13 14.39 -10.20
CA GLY A 162 4.26 15.81 -10.55
C GLY A 162 4.29 16.80 -9.37
N ARG A 163 4.86 16.39 -8.24
CA ARG A 163 4.82 17.02 -6.91
C ARG A 163 3.43 17.13 -6.29
N LYS A 164 2.41 16.46 -6.83
CA LYS A 164 1.06 16.50 -6.23
C LYS A 164 1.00 15.68 -4.95
N ASP A 165 1.76 14.59 -4.89
CA ASP A 165 1.84 13.71 -3.71
C ASP A 165 3.08 13.94 -2.83
N ASP A 166 3.76 15.08 -2.95
CA ASP A 166 4.97 15.37 -2.18
C ASP A 166 4.69 15.33 -0.67
N VAL A 167 5.56 14.67 0.11
CA VAL A 167 5.47 14.59 1.57
C VAL A 167 5.41 15.96 2.25
N LYS A 168 6.00 17.00 1.65
CA LYS A 168 5.91 18.39 2.16
C LYS A 168 4.49 18.97 2.06
N LYS A 169 3.66 18.41 1.19
CA LYS A 169 2.23 18.72 1.08
C LYS A 169 1.35 17.76 1.87
N GLY A 170 1.97 16.84 2.61
CA GLY A 170 1.29 15.80 3.37
C GLY A 170 0.92 14.56 2.58
N SER A 171 1.57 14.31 1.43
CA SER A 171 1.30 13.15 0.57
C SER A 171 -0.21 12.89 0.36
N PRO A 172 -0.95 13.86 -0.20
CA PRO A 172 -2.42 13.83 -0.22
C PRO A 172 -3.02 12.60 -0.92
N ILE A 173 -2.35 12.05 -1.93
CA ILE A 173 -2.85 10.88 -2.67
C ILE A 173 -2.59 9.61 -1.85
N THR A 174 -1.37 9.48 -1.32
CA THR A 174 -1.01 8.36 -0.42
C THR A 174 -1.89 8.35 0.83
N MET A 175 -2.11 9.51 1.46
CA MET A 175 -2.99 9.63 2.63
C MET A 175 -4.42 9.20 2.30
N LYS A 176 -4.96 9.65 1.17
CA LYS A 176 -6.30 9.25 0.72
C LYS A 176 -6.40 7.75 0.48
N ALA A 177 -5.35 7.12 -0.05
CA ALA A 177 -5.30 5.66 -0.21
C ALA A 177 -5.32 4.94 1.14
N VAL A 178 -4.54 5.43 2.11
CA VAL A 178 -4.52 4.89 3.49
C VAL A 178 -5.89 5.00 4.14
N GLU A 179 -6.50 6.18 4.11
CA GLU A 179 -7.84 6.44 4.68
C GLU A 179 -8.88 5.50 4.08
N LEU A 180 -8.87 5.32 2.76
CA LEU A 180 -9.78 4.43 2.06
C LEU A 180 -9.60 2.95 2.47
N ILE A 181 -8.36 2.50 2.65
CA ILE A 181 -8.09 1.13 3.13
C ILE A 181 -8.61 0.95 4.56
N LEU A 182 -8.40 1.92 5.45
CA LEU A 182 -8.87 1.84 6.83
C LEU A 182 -10.40 1.84 6.92
N GLU A 183 -11.07 2.67 6.13
CA GLU A 183 -12.54 2.71 6.04
C GLU A 183 -13.10 1.37 5.53
N ARG A 184 -12.52 0.83 4.45
CA ARG A 184 -13.05 -0.38 3.77
C ARG A 184 -12.68 -1.70 4.43
N SER A 185 -11.62 -1.73 5.24
CA SER A 185 -11.21 -2.90 6.02
C SER A 185 -12.01 -3.10 7.31
N GLY A 186 -12.87 -2.14 7.70
CA GLY A 186 -13.56 -2.16 8.99
C GLY A 186 -12.64 -1.85 10.19
N TYR A 187 -11.46 -1.28 9.93
CA TYR A 187 -10.49 -0.93 10.96
C TYR A 187 -11.03 0.12 11.94
N ASP A 188 -11.71 1.14 11.41
CA ASP A 188 -12.23 2.26 12.21
C ASP A 188 -13.38 1.84 13.15
N GLU A 189 -14.19 0.86 12.74
CA GLU A 189 -15.23 0.28 13.60
C GLU A 189 -14.63 -0.42 14.82
N CYS A 190 -13.45 -1.03 14.66
CA CYS A 190 -12.72 -1.72 15.73
C CYS A 190 -11.96 -0.79 16.67
N THR A 191 -11.56 0.41 16.22
CA THR A 191 -10.74 1.36 17.01
C THR A 191 -11.56 2.41 17.76
N GLY A 192 -12.89 2.38 17.65
CA GLY A 192 -13.78 3.10 18.56
C GLY A 192 -13.88 4.60 18.30
N LYS A 193 -13.60 5.09 17.09
CA LYS A 193 -14.03 6.43 16.67
C LYS A 193 -15.56 6.43 16.46
N ARG A 194 -16.33 6.34 17.55
CA ARG A 194 -17.70 6.83 17.55
C ARG A 194 -17.62 8.34 17.31
N GLU A 195 -18.15 8.78 16.18
CA GLU A 195 -18.49 10.18 15.95
C GLU A 195 -19.20 10.73 17.19
N ASP A 196 -18.57 11.68 17.88
CA ASP A 196 -19.28 12.58 18.77
C ASP A 196 -20.16 13.47 17.90
N LYS A 197 -21.34 12.97 17.53
CA LYS A 197 -22.44 13.79 17.02
C LYS A 197 -23.00 14.58 18.20
N SER A 198 -22.25 15.59 18.63
CA SER A 198 -22.80 16.73 19.34
C SER A 198 -23.66 17.52 18.35
N ILE A 199 -24.95 17.18 18.34
CA ILE A 199 -26.01 17.93 17.67
C ILE A 199 -26.27 19.19 18.51
N PRO A 200 -26.22 20.41 17.94
CA PRO A 200 -26.84 21.57 18.58
C PRO A 200 -28.37 21.53 18.47
#